data_AF-A0AAP8N625-F1
#
_entry.id   AF-A0AAP8N625-F1
#
_cell.length_a   1.000
_cell.length_b   1.000
_cell.length_c   1.000
_cell.angle_alpha   90.00
_cell.angle_beta   90.00
_cell.angle_gamma   90.00
#
_symmetry.space_group_name_H-M   'P 1'
#
loop_
_entity.id
_entity.type
_entity.pdbx_description
1 polymer ?
#
loop_
_entity_poly.entity_id
_entity_poly.type
_entity_poly.pdbx_seq_one_letter_code
_entity_poly.pdbx_strand_id
1 'polypeptide(L)'
;ALASGVLVALAPAGYWPQEDEGKPLPLMALADAPLIGLSSTDPLSARLDSYLKAVEPPPRVSIAVQTYSLARAMVESGAGLAVID
;
A
#
# COMPACT_ATOMS: atom_id res chain seq x y z
N ALA A 1 -6.37 -11.38 21.04
CA ALA A 1 -6.11 -11.25 19.59
C ALA A 1 -5.18 -12.39 19.18
N LEU A 2 -5.44 -13.05 18.05
CA LEU A 2 -4.67 -14.23 17.60
C LEU A 2 -3.41 -13.86 16.78
N ALA A 3 -3.35 -12.65 16.23
CA ALA A 3 -2.17 -12.07 15.58
C ALA A 3 -2.25 -10.53 15.60
N SER A 4 -1.10 -9.86 15.54
CA SER A 4 -0.96 -8.41 15.35
C SER A 4 0.02 -8.20 14.19
N GLY A 5 -0.47 -7.70 13.05
CA GLY A 5 0.34 -7.33 11.89
C GLY A 5 0.55 -5.82 11.82
N VAL A 6 1.66 -5.40 11.25
CA VAL A 6 1.93 -3.99 10.93
C VAL A 6 1.70 -3.81 9.44
N LEU A 7 1.01 -2.73 9.05
CA LEU A 7 0.88 -2.42 7.63
C LEU A 7 2.25 -2.06 7.03
N VAL A 8 2.63 -2.72 5.95
CA VAL A 8 3.85 -2.49 5.20
C VAL A 8 3.51 -1.99 3.80
N ALA A 9 4.20 -0.93 3.36
CA ALA A 9 4.11 -0.44 2.00
C ALA A 9 5.18 -1.11 1.12
N LEU A 10 4.75 -1.66 -0.02
CA LEU A 10 5.60 -2.24 -1.05
C LEU A 10 5.72 -1.26 -2.21
N ALA A 11 6.95 -1.06 -2.68
CA ALA A 11 7.26 -0.25 -3.85
C ALA A 11 8.23 -0.98 -4.79
N PRO A 12 8.28 -0.57 -6.07
CA PRO A 12 9.33 -1.02 -6.98
C PRO A 12 10.71 -0.69 -6.42
N ALA A 13 11.71 -1.51 -6.78
CA ALA A 13 13.10 -1.26 -6.38
C ALA A 13 13.56 0.14 -6.84
N GLY A 14 14.14 0.91 -5.92
CA GLY A 14 14.62 2.27 -6.18
C GLY A 14 13.53 3.35 -6.19
N TYR A 15 12.27 3.01 -5.86
CA TYR A 15 11.20 4.01 -5.70
C TYR A 15 11.46 4.95 -4.52
N TRP A 16 11.85 4.40 -3.37
CA TRP A 16 12.33 5.18 -2.23
C TRP A 16 13.86 5.14 -2.15
N PRO A 17 14.47 6.17 -1.53
CA PRO A 17 15.87 6.11 -1.14
C PRO A 17 16.13 4.86 -0.30
N GLN A 18 17.27 4.19 -0.54
CA GLN A 18 17.63 2.99 0.21
C GLN A 18 17.72 3.23 1.73
N GLU A 19 18.01 4.47 2.13
CA GLU A 19 18.02 4.87 3.53
C GLU A 19 16.64 4.83 4.20
N ASP A 20 15.55 4.91 3.44
CA ASP A 20 14.18 4.92 3.96
C ASP A 20 13.51 3.53 3.88
N GLU A 21 14.18 2.56 3.27
CA GLU A 21 13.70 1.18 3.22
C GLU A 21 13.63 0.57 4.64
N GLY A 22 12.47 0.03 4.99
CA GLY A 22 12.22 -0.55 6.32
C GLY A 22 11.97 0.48 7.44
N LYS A 23 11.95 1.79 7.15
CA LYS A 23 11.55 2.82 8.11
C LYS A 23 10.04 3.04 8.12
N PRO A 24 9.48 3.57 9.23
CA PRO A 24 8.08 3.98 9.26
C PRO A 24 7.80 5.05 8.19
N LEU A 25 6.86 4.75 7.31
CA LEU A 25 6.43 5.67 6.25
C LEU A 25 5.27 6.54 6.77
N PRO A 26 5.37 7.88 6.73
CA PRO A 26 4.22 8.73 7.01
C PRO A 26 3.16 8.51 5.93
N LEU A 27 1.89 8.46 6.33
CA LEU A 27 0.78 8.20 5.41
C LEU A 27 0.71 9.21 4.25
N MET A 28 1.12 10.47 4.50
CA MET A 28 1.18 11.51 3.47
C MET A 28 2.19 11.21 2.36
N ALA A 29 3.17 10.34 2.57
CA ALA A 29 4.08 9.91 1.49
C ALA A 29 3.39 9.01 0.46
N LEU A 30 2.17 8.53 0.74
CA LEU A 30 1.31 7.84 -0.22
C LEU A 30 0.40 8.80 -0.98
N ALA A 31 0.44 10.11 -0.69
CA ALA A 31 -0.38 11.09 -1.40
C ALA A 31 -0.08 11.06 -2.90
N ASP A 32 -1.13 11.13 -3.72
CA ASP A 32 -1.07 11.09 -5.19
C ASP A 32 -0.44 9.82 -5.82
N ALA A 33 0.01 8.86 -5.00
CA ALA A 33 0.64 7.64 -5.50
C ALA A 33 -0.39 6.68 -6.12
N PRO A 34 -0.03 5.95 -7.19
CA PRO A 34 -0.85 4.86 -7.71
C PRO A 34 -0.82 3.70 -6.72
N LEU A 35 -1.96 3.40 -6.11
CA LEU A 35 -2.10 2.29 -5.16
C LEU A 35 -2.73 1.05 -5.82
N ILE A 36 -2.14 -0.09 -5.48
CA ILE A 36 -2.62 -1.44 -5.75
C ILE A 36 -3.25 -1.93 -4.44
N GLY A 37 -4.58 -1.90 -4.39
CA GLY A 37 -5.34 -2.32 -3.21
C GLY A 37 -5.55 -3.83 -3.17
N LEU A 38 -5.57 -4.42 -1.97
CA LEU A 38 -6.13 -5.74 -1.76
C LEU A 38 -7.67 -5.64 -1.73
N SER A 39 -8.34 -6.55 -2.44
CA SER A 39 -9.80 -6.56 -2.62
C SER A 39 -10.56 -6.34 -1.30
N SER A 40 -11.57 -5.48 -1.37
CA SER A 40 -12.31 -4.82 -0.27
C SER A 40 -13.17 -5.72 0.62
N THR A 41 -13.02 -7.04 0.55
CA THR A 41 -13.72 -7.98 1.46
C THR A 41 -13.03 -8.15 2.81
N ASP A 42 -11.83 -7.57 2.97
CA ASP A 42 -11.06 -7.60 4.22
C ASP A 42 -11.32 -6.34 5.08
N PRO A 43 -11.65 -6.48 6.39
CA PRO A 43 -11.72 -5.37 7.33
C PRO A 43 -10.50 -4.43 7.33
N LEU A 44 -9.33 -4.93 6.95
CA LEU A 44 -8.10 -4.14 6.80
C LEU A 44 -8.21 -3.08 5.69
N SER A 45 -8.82 -3.45 4.55
CA SER A 45 -8.98 -2.58 3.39
C SER A 45 -9.88 -1.39 3.72
N ALA A 46 -10.98 -1.61 4.44
CA ALA A 46 -11.88 -0.54 4.91
C ALA A 46 -11.20 0.42 5.91
N ARG A 47 -10.30 -0.11 6.76
CA ARG A 47 -9.53 0.70 7.70
C ARG A 47 -8.47 1.53 6.98
N LEU A 48 -7.76 0.93 6.02
CA LEU A 48 -6.81 1.63 5.15
C LEU A 48 -7.50 2.75 4.37
N ASP A 49 -8.65 2.48 3.73
CA ASP A 49 -9.45 3.49 3.03
C ASP A 49 -9.79 4.68 3.93
N SER A 50 -10.12 4.44 5.20
CA SER A 50 -10.43 5.50 6.15
C SER A 50 -9.21 6.37 6.46
N TYR A 51 -8.02 5.77 6.53
CA TYR A 51 -6.77 6.51 6.68
C TYR A 51 -6.42 7.29 5.40
N LEU A 52 -6.53 6.66 4.23
CA LEU A 52 -6.19 7.29 2.95
C LEU A 52 -7.11 8.48 2.60
N LYS A 53 -8.37 8.48 3.06
CA LYS A 53 -9.26 9.65 2.97
C LYS A 53 -8.78 10.88 3.73
N ALA A 54 -7.91 10.71 4.72
CA ALA A 54 -7.31 11.81 5.47
C ALA A 54 -6.03 12.37 4.80
N VAL A 55 -5.61 11.79 3.66
CA VAL A 55 -4.46 12.24 2.88
C VAL A 55 -4.93 13.17 1.77
N GLU A 56 -4.28 14.33 1.64
CA GLU A 56 -4.57 15.30 0.58
C GLU A 56 -3.32 15.55 -0.28
N PRO A 57 -3.40 15.33 -1.61
CA PRO A 57 -4.50 14.72 -2.36
C PRO A 57 -4.62 13.20 -2.08
N PRO A 58 -5.83 12.62 -2.16
CA PRO A 58 -6.03 11.20 -1.89
C PRO A 58 -5.25 10.34 -2.89
N PRO A 59 -4.64 9.23 -2.45
CA PRO A 59 -4.03 8.27 -3.36
C PRO A 59 -5.05 7.72 -4.35
N ARG A 60 -4.60 7.43 -5.57
CA ARG A 60 -5.45 6.84 -6.61
C ARG A 60 -5.35 5.33 -6.52
N VAL A 61 -6.42 4.66 -6.09
CA VAL A 61 -6.52 3.19 -6.21
C VAL A 61 -6.72 2.85 -7.68
N SER A 62 -5.66 2.37 -8.33
CA SER A 62 -5.68 2.09 -9.77
C SER A 62 -6.00 0.62 -10.08
N ILE A 63 -5.69 -0.30 -9.17
CA ILE A 63 -5.82 -1.75 -9.40
C ILE A 63 -6.18 -2.44 -8.08
N ALA A 64 -7.22 -3.29 -8.10
CA ALA A 64 -7.57 -4.16 -6.96
C ALA A 64 -7.18 -5.61 -7.28
N VAL A 65 -6.46 -6.26 -6.37
CA VAL A 65 -5.98 -7.64 -6.54
C VAL A 65 -6.49 -8.55 -5.42
N GLN A 66 -6.59 -9.86 -5.71
CA GLN A 66 -7.17 -10.85 -4.79
C GLN A 66 -6.11 -11.61 -3.97
N THR A 67 -4.82 -11.48 -4.27
CA THR A 67 -3.75 -12.22 -3.60
C THR A 67 -2.50 -11.37 -3.40
N TYR A 68 -1.72 -11.66 -2.34
CA TYR A 68 -0.44 -11.02 -2.06
C TYR A 68 0.58 -11.27 -3.18
N SER A 69 0.62 -12.48 -3.73
CA SER A 69 1.51 -12.82 -4.83
C SER A 69 1.25 -11.96 -6.07
N LEU A 70 -0.02 -11.68 -6.38
CA LEU A 70 -0.38 -10.79 -7.49
C LEU A 70 -0.06 -9.33 -7.15
N ALA A 71 -0.36 -8.87 -5.94
CA ALA A 71 0.00 -7.52 -5.49
C ALA A 71 1.51 -7.27 -5.67
N ARG A 72 2.33 -8.20 -5.19
CA ARG A 72 3.78 -8.14 -5.31
C ARG A 72 4.24 -8.11 -6.76
N ALA A 73 3.74 -9.00 -7.61
CA ALA A 73 4.12 -9.04 -9.03
C ALA A 73 3.79 -7.72 -9.75
N MET A 74 2.68 -7.07 -9.38
CA MET A 74 2.27 -5.79 -9.93
C MET A 74 3.14 -4.62 -9.42
N VAL A 75 3.59 -4.67 -8.17
CA VAL A 75 4.59 -3.72 -7.66
C VAL A 75 5.93 -3.90 -8.37
N GLU A 76 6.40 -5.14 -8.50
CA GLU A 76 7.66 -5.46 -9.19
C GLU A 76 7.66 -5.03 -10.66
N SER A 77 6.50 -5.02 -11.32
CA SER A 77 6.35 -4.53 -12.70
C SER A 77 6.22 -3.01 -12.81
N GLY A 78 6.16 -2.28 -11.69
CA GLY A 78 6.05 -0.82 -11.67
C GLY A 78 4.63 -0.28 -11.79
N ALA A 79 3.59 -1.11 -11.63
CA ALA A 79 2.21 -0.68 -11.77
C ALA A 79 1.73 0.25 -10.63
N GLY A 80 2.44 0.27 -9.50
CA GLY A 80 2.18 1.16 -8.38
C GLY A 80 2.73 0.62 -7.06
N LEU A 81 2.26 1.22 -5.96
CA LEU A 81 2.57 0.82 -4.59
C LEU A 81 1.47 -0.10 -4.06
N ALA A 82 1.82 -1.09 -3.24
CA ALA A 82 0.83 -1.89 -2.53
C ALA A 82 0.95 -1.69 -1.02
N VAL A 83 -0.15 -1.82 -0.29
CA VAL A 83 -0.14 -1.84 1.17
C VAL A 83 -0.65 -3.21 1.61
N ILE A 84 0.15 -3.91 2.42
CA ILE A 84 -0.10 -5.27 2.92
C ILE A 84 0.04 -5.30 4.45
N ASP A 85 -0.49 -6.31 5.15
CA ASP A 85 -0.28 -6.52 6.60
C ASP A 85 0.84 -7.53 6.95
#